data_AF-A0A6P1BG36-F1
#
_entry.id   AF-A0A6P1BG36-F1
#
_cell.length_a   1.000
_cell.length_b   1.000
_cell.length_c   1.000
_cell.angle_alpha   90.00
_cell.angle_beta   90.00
_cell.angle_gamma   90.00
#
_symmetry.space_group_name_H-M   'P 1'
#
loop_
_entity.id
_entity.type
_entity.pdbx_description
1 polymer ?
#
loop_
_entity_poly.entity_id
_entity_poly.type
_entity_poly.pdbx_seq_one_letter_code
_entity_poly.pdbx_strand_id
1 'polypeptide(L)' 'MSEPGFLKYRRGQRVKTTVDIINDGSFPNAEPDGVLLGAGVAGEIIRVAIHTEANVPIYTVDFGERLLIGCLEEEITGL' A
#
# COMPACT_ATOMS: atom_id res chain seq x y z
N MET A 1 18.09 13.86 -13.61
CA MET A 1 16.97 13.30 -14.39
C MET A 1 16.52 12.09 -13.61
N SER A 2 15.54 12.26 -12.71
CA SER A 2 15.05 11.14 -11.90
C SER A 2 14.36 10.19 -12.85
N GLU A 3 14.96 9.02 -13.07
CA GLU A 3 14.36 7.94 -13.85
C GLU A 3 12.94 7.70 -13.29
N PRO A 4 11.90 7.62 -14.15
CA PRO A 4 10.56 7.35 -13.67
C PRO A 4 10.62 6.03 -12.92
N GLY A 5 10.37 6.10 -11.61
CA GLY A 5 10.56 4.99 -10.68
C GLY A 5 9.93 3.74 -11.27
N PHE A 6 10.77 2.73 -11.53
CA PHE A 6 10.30 1.43 -11.95
C PHE A 6 9.36 0.92 -10.86
N LEU A 7 8.07 0.86 -11.16
CA LEU A 7 7.09 0.28 -10.25
C LEU A 7 7.57 -1.13 -9.90
N LYS A 8 8.02 -1.33 -8.65
CA LYS A 8 8.56 -2.62 -8.19
C LYS A 8 7.51 -3.72 -8.21
N TYR A 9 6.27 -3.35 -7.94
CA TYR A 9 5.13 -4.27 -7.92
C TYR A 9 4.10 -3.95 -9.00
N ARG A 10 3.28 -4.96 -9.35
CA ARG A 10 2.24 -4.85 -10.38
C ARG A 10 0.89 -5.34 -9.88
N ARG A 11 -0.18 -4.88 -10.51
CA ARG A 11 -1.54 -5.39 -10.26
C ARG A 11 -1.60 -6.91 -10.45
N GLY A 12 -2.29 -7.60 -9.55
CA GLY A 12 -2.42 -9.06 -9.48
C GLY A 12 -1.27 -9.74 -8.75
N GLN A 13 -0.27 -8.99 -8.28
CA GLN A 13 0.82 -9.54 -7.47
C GLN A 13 0.39 -9.67 -6.00
N ARG A 14 0.76 -10.79 -5.39
CA ARG A 14 0.60 -11.00 -3.96
C ARG A 14 1.75 -10.37 -3.20
N VAL A 15 1.41 -9.67 -2.12
CA VAL A 15 2.35 -9.00 -1.24
C VAL A 15 2.00 -9.27 0.21
N LYS A 16 2.92 -8.98 1.12
CA LYS A 16 2.67 -8.93 2.55
C LYS A 16 3.16 -7.62 3.14
N THR A 17 2.49 -7.14 4.19
CA THR A 17 2.97 -6.00 4.96
C THR A 17 4.27 -6.35 5.67
N THR A 18 5.25 -5.44 5.62
CA THR A 18 6.54 -5.58 6.33
C THR A 18 6.49 -4.92 7.71
N VAL A 19 5.63 -3.92 7.86
CA VAL A 19 5.40 -3.11 9.06
C VAL A 19 3.90 -2.98 9.31
N ASP A 20 3.54 -2.48 10.49
CA ASP A 20 2.16 -2.11 10.79
C ASP A 20 1.75 -0.92 9.92
N ILE A 21 0.62 -1.04 9.23
CA ILE A 21 0.08 0.01 8.37
C ILE A 21 -0.73 0.97 9.25
N ILE A 22 -0.28 2.21 9.30
CA ILE A 22 -0.89 3.27 10.09
C ILE A 22 -1.79 4.11 9.19
N ASN A 23 -2.95 4.52 9.71
CA ASN A 23 -3.83 5.44 9.01
C ASN A 23 -3.24 6.85 9.01
N ASP A 24 -2.74 7.30 7.87
CA ASP A 24 -2.30 8.67 7.62
C ASP A 24 -3.48 9.67 7.48
N GLY A 25 -4.72 9.20 7.67
CA GLY A 25 -5.95 9.95 7.45
C GLY A 25 -6.60 9.67 6.10
N SER A 26 -5.98 8.85 5.24
CA SER A 26 -6.55 8.45 3.95
C SER A 26 -7.71 7.46 4.08
N PHE A 27 -7.86 6.79 5.23
CA PHE A 27 -8.94 5.82 5.47
C PHE A 27 -10.03 6.43 6.38
N PRO A 28 -11.21 6.83 5.84
CA PRO A 28 -12.20 7.61 6.58
C PRO A 28 -12.92 6.86 7.70
N ASN A 29 -12.88 5.52 7.68
CA ASN A 29 -13.57 4.68 8.65
C ASN A 29 -12.69 4.23 9.83
N ALA A 30 -11.44 4.69 9.88
CA ALA A 30 -10.50 4.37 10.95
C ALA A 30 -10.01 5.63 11.64
N GLU A 31 -9.56 5.48 12.88
CA GLU A 31 -8.97 6.58 13.64
C GLU A 31 -7.69 7.06 12.94
N PRO A 32 -7.44 8.39 12.83
CA PRO A 32 -6.14 8.90 12.38
C PRO A 32 -5.04 8.43 13.32
N ASP A 33 -3.87 8.08 12.78
CA ASP A 33 -2.73 7.46 13.48
C ASP A 33 -3.03 6.07 14.10
N GLY A 34 -4.22 5.51 13.84
CA GLY A 34 -4.58 4.15 14.24
C GLY A 34 -3.94 3.08 13.34
N VAL A 35 -3.66 1.90 13.91
CA VAL A 35 -3.20 0.73 13.13
C VAL A 35 -4.36 0.20 12.29
N LEU A 36 -4.26 0.31 10.96
CA LEU A 36 -5.20 -0.28 10.01
C LEU A 36 -4.97 -1.78 9.85
N LEU A 37 -3.69 -2.18 9.81
CA LEU A 37 -3.28 -3.54 9.54
C LEU A 37 -1.97 -3.86 10.23
N GLY A 38 -1.86 -5.05 10.80
CA GLY A 38 -0.61 -5.52 11.39
C GLY A 38 0.43 -5.90 10.33
N ALA A 39 1.70 -5.96 10.75
CA ALA A 39 2.79 -6.52 9.96
C ALA A 39 2.57 -8.01 9.66
N GLY A 40 3.01 -8.45 8.48
CA GLY A 40 2.95 -9.85 8.03
C GLY A 40 1.62 -10.28 7.40
N VAL A 41 0.66 -9.37 7.23
CA VAL A 41 -0.62 -9.70 6.60
C VAL A 41 -0.47 -9.69 5.09
N ALA A 42 -0.98 -10.73 4.45
CA ALA A 42 -0.92 -10.91 3.01
C ALA A 42 -2.12 -10.26 2.31
N GLY A 43 -1.88 -9.70 1.12
CA GLY A 43 -2.92 -9.13 0.26
C GLY A 43 -2.54 -9.18 -1.21
N GLU A 44 -3.44 -8.70 -2.06
CA GLU A 44 -3.22 -8.63 -3.52
C GLU A 44 -3.27 -7.19 -4.02
N ILE A 45 -2.31 -6.79 -4.84
CA ILE A 45 -2.31 -5.46 -5.44
C ILE A 45 -3.41 -5.37 -6.49
N ILE A 46 -4.42 -4.54 -6.24
CA ILE A 46 -5.51 -4.31 -7.19
C ILE A 46 -5.30 -3.07 -8.05
N ARG A 47 -4.48 -2.12 -7.61
CA ARG A 47 -4.21 -0.87 -8.33
C ARG A 47 -2.82 -0.33 -7.98
N VAL A 48 -2.17 0.23 -8.99
CA VAL A 48 -0.92 0.97 -8.83
C VAL A 48 -1.14 2.38 -9.36
N ALA A 49 -0.85 3.38 -8.54
CA ALA A 49 -0.97 4.79 -8.89
C ALA A 49 0.31 5.52 -8.50
N ILE A 50 0.60 6.65 -9.14
CA ILE A 50 1.66 7.55 -8.69
C ILE A 50 0.99 8.75 -8.08
N HIS A 51 1.33 9.05 -6.83
CA HIS A 51 0.86 10.25 -6.16
C HIS A 51 1.52 11.46 -6.84
N THR A 52 0.74 12.31 -7.50
CA THR A 52 1.25 13.35 -8.40
C THR A 52 2.04 14.46 -7.70
N GLU A 53 1.76 14.71 -6.43
CA GLU A 53 2.42 15.78 -5.66
C GLU A 53 3.77 15.34 -5.08
N ALA A 54 3.83 14.14 -4.54
CA ALA A 54 5.01 13.54 -3.92
C ALA A 54 5.86 12.72 -4.91
N ASN A 55 5.32 12.44 -6.10
CA ASN A 55 5.94 11.60 -7.13
C ASN A 55 6.36 10.21 -6.63
N VAL A 56 5.59 9.65 -5.69
CA VAL A 56 5.81 8.32 -5.11
C VAL A 56 4.76 7.32 -5.60
N PRO A 57 5.14 6.05 -5.82
CA PRO A 57 4.17 5.01 -6.18
C PRO A 57 3.36 4.57 -4.95
N ILE A 58 2.05 4.52 -5.11
CA ILE A 58 1.09 4.00 -4.15
C ILE A 58 0.50 2.70 -4.71
N TYR A 59 0.64 1.62 -3.94
CA TYR A 59 0.11 0.30 -4.25
C TYR A 59 -1.16 0.08 -3.45
N THR A 60 -2.31 0.09 -4.10
CA THR A 60 -3.56 -0.28 -3.44
C THR A 60 -3.65 -1.79 -3.36
N VAL A 61 -3.61 -2.30 -2.13
CA VAL A 61 -3.67 -3.72 -1.80
C VAL A 61 -5.05 -4.04 -1.23
N ASP A 62 -5.65 -5.12 -1.71
CA ASP A 62 -6.83 -5.74 -1.13
C ASP A 62 -6.39 -6.81 -0.12
N PHE A 63 -6.66 -6.54 1.15
CA PHE A 63 -6.37 -7.45 2.27
C PHE A 63 -7.58 -8.33 2.64
N GLY A 64 -8.66 -8.28 1.86
CA GLY A 64 -9.92 -8.97 2.15
C GLY A 64 -10.90 -8.10 2.95
N GLU A 65 -12.12 -8.58 3.14
CA GLU A 65 -13.18 -7.89 3.91
C GLU A 65 -13.45 -6.42 3.50
N ARG A 66 -13.20 -6.07 2.22
CA ARG A 66 -13.26 -4.69 1.68
C ARG A 66 -12.23 -3.72 2.27
N LEU A 67 -11.14 -4.24 2.85
CA LEU A 67 -9.97 -3.45 3.27
C LEU A 67 -9.06 -3.19 2.07
N LEU A 68 -9.36 -2.10 1.38
CA LEU A 68 -8.52 -1.56 0.32
C LEU A 68 -7.64 -0.46 0.90
N ILE A 69 -6.34 -0.71 0.98
CA ILE A 69 -5.38 0.22 1.59
C ILE A 69 -4.27 0.55 0.60
N GLY A 70 -3.95 1.84 0.51
CA GLY A 70 -2.79 2.31 -0.25
C GLY A 70 -1.54 2.14 0.59
N CYS A 71 -0.61 1.31 0.12
CA CYS A 71 0.69 1.09 0.76
C CYS A 71 1.81 1.68 -0.09
N LEU A 72 2.85 2.17 0.57
CA LEU A 72 4.11 2.56 -0.05
C LEU A 72 4.95 1.33 -0.40
N GLU A 73 5.92 1.50 -1.29
CA GLU A 73 6.82 0.41 -1.72
C GLU A 73 7.58 -0.23 -0.54
N GLU A 74 7.92 0.56 0.49
CA GLU A 74 8.67 0.13 1.66
C GLU A 74 7.83 -0.63 2.70
N GLU A 75 6.51 -0.42 2.69
CA GLU A 75 5.57 -1.02 3.65
C GLU A 75 5.13 -2.43 3.25
N ILE A 76 5.43 -2.84 2.01
CA ILE A 76 5.06 -4.14 1.47
C ILE A 76 6.27 -4.87 0.88
N THR A 77 6.18 -6.19 0.84
CA THR A 77 7.13 -7.03 0.11
C THR A 77 6.39 -8.07 -0.72
N GLY A 78 6.97 -8.43 -1.86
CA GLY A 78 6.47 -9.52 -2.70
C GLY A 78 6.52 -10.85 -1.96
N LEU A 79 5.52 -11.68 -2.21
CA LEU A 79 5.48 -13.10 -1.82
C LEU A 79 6.04 -14.00 -2.92
#